data_AF-A0A454CZG6-F1
#
_entry.id   AF-A0A454CZG6-F1
#
_cell.length_a   1.000
_cell.length_b   1.000
_cell.length_c   1.000
_cell.angle_alpha   90.00
_cell.angle_beta   90.00
_cell.angle_gamma   90.00
#
_symmetry.space_group_name_H-M   'P 1'
#
loop_
_entity.id
_entity.type
_entity.pdbx_description
1 polymer ?
#
loop_
_entity_poly.entity_id
_entity_poly.type
_entity_poly.pdbx_seq_one_letter_code
_entity_poly.pdbx_strand_id
1 'polypeptide(L)'
;MNDNVLYLTQRLIDTCLREDLFGLVSQGAFINALPNKLNINAYGADQTWLAFSTQDLNLYLPVTPFYYMQRWVYGVTNHHAPTCWFVEKNGTVESQQHYRDWIEVLKACAHESSHSLLDGYLQELECAEKHKGLCDKAFEQNSAALMQPISELNGWERKLLQADQIASYLDHPYYPTA
;
A
#
# COMPACT_ATOMS: atom_id res chain seq x y z
N MET A 1 13.30 3.24 5.00
CA MET A 1 12.81 2.28 3.97
C MET A 1 12.83 3.02 2.64
N ASN A 2 13.08 2.35 1.51
CA ASN A 2 13.07 3.01 0.19
C ASN A 2 11.64 3.48 -0.14
N ASP A 3 11.48 4.64 -0.78
CA ASP A 3 10.19 5.23 -1.14
C ASP A 3 9.37 4.28 -2.03
N ASN A 4 10.03 3.50 -2.90
CA ASN A 4 9.36 2.51 -3.75
C ASN A 4 8.77 1.34 -2.94
N VAL A 5 9.44 0.93 -1.85
CA VAL A 5 8.90 -0.09 -0.94
C VAL A 5 7.68 0.46 -0.22
N LEU A 6 7.74 1.68 0.29
CA LEU A 6 6.60 2.32 0.97
C LEU A 6 5.41 2.48 0.02
N TYR A 7 5.68 2.93 -1.21
CA TYR A 7 4.69 3.08 -2.27
C TYR A 7 3.97 1.76 -2.58
N LEU A 8 4.71 0.68 -2.85
CA LEU A 8 4.12 -0.63 -3.15
C LEU A 8 3.43 -1.24 -1.93
N THR A 9 3.97 -1.03 -0.73
CA THR A 9 3.33 -1.49 0.53
C THR A 9 1.98 -0.84 0.71
N GLN A 10 1.88 0.48 0.52
CA GLN A 10 0.61 1.19 0.61
C GLN A 10 -0.39 0.68 -0.42
N ARG A 11 0.02 0.56 -1.69
CA ARG A 11 -0.87 0.10 -2.76
C ARG A 11 -1.38 -1.32 -2.55
N LEU A 12 -0.53 -2.20 -2.03
CA LEU A 12 -0.89 -3.56 -1.67
C LEU A 12 -1.97 -3.56 -0.59
N ILE A 13 -1.73 -2.84 0.53
CA ILE A 13 -2.66 -2.80 1.65
C ILE A 13 -3.98 -2.13 1.23
N ASP A 14 -3.93 -1.01 0.51
CA ASP A 14 -5.12 -0.32 0.00
C ASP A 14 -5.95 -1.22 -0.92
N THR A 15 -5.29 -2.07 -1.70
CA THR A 15 -5.98 -3.08 -2.52
C THR A 15 -6.63 -4.16 -1.68
N CYS A 16 -5.95 -4.70 -0.67
CA CYS A 16 -6.54 -5.64 0.27
C CYS A 16 -7.75 -5.05 1.01
N LEU A 17 -7.69 -3.77 1.40
CA LEU A 17 -8.80 -3.06 2.04
C LEU A 17 -9.97 -2.85 1.08
N ARG A 18 -9.70 -2.39 -0.15
CA ARG A 18 -10.73 -2.15 -1.17
C ARG A 18 -11.46 -3.42 -1.58
N GLU A 19 -10.72 -4.51 -1.75
CA GLU A 19 -11.27 -5.81 -2.18
C GLU A 19 -11.81 -6.66 -1.03
N ASP A 20 -11.75 -6.14 0.21
CA ASP A 20 -12.13 -6.84 1.43
C ASP A 20 -11.48 -8.23 1.53
N LEU A 21 -10.19 -8.29 1.18
CA LEU A 21 -9.46 -9.54 1.12
C LEU A 21 -9.48 -10.23 2.49
N PHE A 22 -9.87 -11.50 2.52
CA PHE A 22 -10.08 -12.28 3.75
C PHE A 22 -11.09 -11.67 4.75
N GLY A 23 -11.93 -10.73 4.31
CA GLY A 23 -12.88 -10.05 5.18
C GLY A 23 -12.26 -8.98 6.08
N LEU A 24 -11.09 -8.45 5.73
CA LEU A 24 -10.38 -7.43 6.50
C LEU A 24 -11.30 -6.27 6.93
N VAL A 25 -12.13 -5.76 6.02
CA VAL A 25 -13.03 -4.63 6.28
C VAL A 25 -14.39 -5.10 6.81
N SER A 26 -14.94 -6.20 6.28
CA SER A 26 -16.28 -6.67 6.67
C SER A 26 -16.33 -7.37 8.02
N GLN A 27 -15.23 -7.98 8.46
CA GLN A 27 -15.13 -8.69 9.74
C GLN A 27 -14.22 -8.00 10.75
N GLY A 28 -13.41 -7.03 10.32
CA GLY A 28 -12.59 -6.22 11.21
C GLY A 28 -13.41 -5.20 12.02
N ALA A 29 -12.87 -4.82 13.18
CA ALA A 29 -13.41 -3.77 14.03
C ALA A 29 -12.63 -2.46 13.84
N PHE A 30 -13.33 -1.35 13.71
CA PHE A 30 -12.72 -0.02 13.66
C PHE A 30 -12.69 0.59 15.05
N ILE A 31 -11.49 0.81 15.59
CA ILE A 31 -11.27 1.29 16.97
C ILE A 31 -10.42 2.56 16.97
N ASN A 32 -10.66 3.44 17.94
CA ASN A 32 -9.85 4.67 18.12
C ASN A 32 -8.88 4.58 19.31
N ALA A 33 -8.88 3.45 20.01
CA ALA A 33 -7.99 3.20 21.15
C ALA A 33 -7.41 1.79 21.01
N LEU A 34 -6.09 1.72 20.87
CA LEU A 34 -5.37 0.46 20.87
C LEU A 34 -5.36 -0.18 22.27
N PRO A 35 -5.34 -1.51 22.37
CA PRO A 35 -5.13 -2.19 23.65
C PRO A 35 -3.91 -1.68 24.42
N ASN A 36 -4.09 -1.35 25.71
CA ASN A 36 -3.02 -0.81 26.58
C ASN A 36 -1.72 -1.65 26.57
N LYS A 37 -1.84 -2.96 26.39
CA LYS A 37 -0.71 -3.90 26.31
C LYS A 37 0.27 -3.59 25.16
N LEU A 38 -0.19 -2.92 24.11
CA LEU A 38 0.65 -2.52 22.98
C LEU A 38 1.61 -1.37 23.37
N ASN A 39 1.24 -0.53 24.35
CA ASN A 39 2.02 0.62 24.83
C ASN A 39 2.50 1.57 23.70
N ILE A 40 1.61 1.89 22.75
CA ILE A 40 1.92 2.74 21.59
C ILE A 40 1.31 4.12 21.83
N ASN A 41 2.16 5.11 22.10
CA ASN A 41 1.75 6.52 22.30
C ASN A 41 2.11 7.43 21.11
N ALA A 42 2.60 6.87 20.01
CA ALA A 42 3.13 7.63 18.87
C ALA A 42 2.05 8.20 17.93
N TYR A 43 0.79 7.79 18.09
CA TYR A 43 -0.32 8.17 17.21
C TYR A 43 -1.28 9.12 17.91
N GLY A 44 -1.91 10.01 17.13
CA GLY A 44 -2.91 10.94 17.63
C GLY A 44 -4.14 10.22 18.20
N ALA A 45 -4.82 10.87 19.14
CA ALA A 45 -6.05 10.33 19.76
C ALA A 45 -7.22 10.18 18.77
N ASP A 46 -7.12 10.80 17.61
CA ASP A 46 -8.02 10.79 16.47
C ASP A 46 -7.69 9.70 15.43
N GLN A 47 -6.65 8.89 15.66
CA GLN A 47 -6.29 7.79 14.77
C GLN A 47 -7.31 6.66 14.83
N THR A 48 -7.87 6.31 13.67
CA THR A 48 -8.67 5.08 13.52
C THR A 48 -7.77 3.90 13.17
N TRP A 49 -8.04 2.77 13.80
CA TRP A 49 -7.35 1.51 13.60
C TRP A 49 -8.33 0.47 13.12
N LEU A 50 -7.96 -0.30 12.11
CA LEU A 50 -8.59 -1.56 11.79
C LEU A 50 -7.95 -2.64 12.67
N ALA A 51 -8.74 -3.17 13.59
CA ALA A 51 -8.40 -4.34 14.39
C ALA A 51 -9.02 -5.60 13.75
N PHE A 52 -8.19 -6.56 13.39
CA PHE A 52 -8.63 -7.80 12.74
C PHE A 52 -7.93 -8.99 13.40
N SER A 53 -8.69 -10.05 13.68
CA SER A 53 -8.18 -11.22 14.39
C SER A 53 -8.36 -12.47 13.55
N THR A 54 -7.32 -13.29 13.52
CA THR A 54 -7.35 -14.66 12.98
C THR A 54 -7.11 -15.64 14.13
N GLN A 55 -7.00 -16.93 13.80
CA GLN A 55 -6.56 -17.92 14.78
C GLN A 55 -5.10 -17.70 15.24
N ASP A 56 -4.25 -17.15 14.37
CA ASP A 56 -2.80 -17.12 14.57
C ASP A 56 -2.26 -15.74 14.95
N LEU A 57 -2.99 -14.67 14.65
CA LEU A 57 -2.56 -13.29 14.92
C LEU A 57 -3.71 -12.32 15.17
N ASN A 58 -3.39 -11.23 15.87
CA ASN A 58 -4.18 -9.99 15.86
C ASN A 58 -3.43 -8.91 15.08
N LEU A 59 -4.10 -8.28 14.13
CA LEU A 59 -3.63 -7.15 13.34
C LEU A 59 -4.24 -5.85 13.87
N TYR A 60 -3.41 -4.82 13.97
CA TYR A 60 -3.83 -3.44 14.21
C TYR A 60 -3.21 -2.54 13.14
N LEU A 61 -4.03 -2.17 12.16
CA LEU A 61 -3.63 -1.41 10.97
C LEU A 61 -4.17 0.03 11.08
N PRO A 62 -3.32 1.07 11.01
CA PRO A 62 -3.81 2.44 10.97
C PRO A 62 -4.51 2.69 9.64
N VAL A 63 -5.74 3.21 9.70
CA VAL A 63 -6.55 3.50 8.52
C VAL A 63 -7.14 4.90 8.61
N THR A 64 -7.34 5.51 7.45
CA THR A 64 -8.04 6.79 7.32
C THR A 64 -9.23 6.65 6.38
N PRO A 65 -10.35 7.36 6.67
CA PRO A 65 -11.47 7.41 5.73
C PRO A 65 -11.02 7.99 4.39
N PHE A 66 -11.50 7.41 3.30
CA PHE A 66 -11.24 7.90 1.95
C PHE A 66 -12.54 8.01 1.15
N TYR A 67 -12.52 8.83 0.10
CA TYR A 67 -13.64 9.02 -0.81
C TYR A 67 -13.20 8.64 -2.23
N TYR A 68 -14.11 7.99 -2.97
CA TYR A 68 -13.93 7.43 -4.33
C TYR A 68 -13.40 5.99 -4.39
N MET A 69 -14.30 5.06 -4.76
CA MET A 69 -14.09 3.62 -5.00
C MET A 69 -13.49 2.76 -3.86
N GLN A 70 -13.04 3.37 -2.77
CA GLN A 70 -12.57 2.71 -1.55
C GLN A 70 -12.95 3.53 -0.32
N ARG A 71 -13.36 2.86 0.75
CA ARG A 71 -13.85 3.50 1.99
C ARG A 71 -12.74 3.82 2.98
N TRP A 72 -11.71 2.97 2.99
CA TRP A 72 -10.59 3.03 3.92
C TRP A 72 -9.30 2.88 3.14
N VAL A 73 -8.29 3.64 3.55
CA VAL A 73 -6.91 3.51 3.06
C VAL A 73 -5.96 3.36 4.22
N TYR A 74 -4.86 2.67 3.97
CA TYR A 74 -3.74 2.58 4.88
C TYR A 74 -3.11 3.95 5.08
N GLY A 75 -3.10 4.43 6.32
CA GLY A 75 -2.66 5.79 6.59
C GLY A 75 -2.89 6.28 8.00
N VAL A 76 -2.24 7.38 8.34
CA VAL A 76 -2.42 8.10 9.59
C VAL A 76 -3.15 9.43 9.36
N THR A 77 -4.04 9.81 10.27
CA THR A 77 -4.92 10.98 10.12
C THR A 77 -4.15 12.31 9.96
N ASN A 78 -2.93 12.40 10.51
CA ASN A 78 -2.17 13.65 10.58
C ASN A 78 -0.91 13.70 9.67
N HIS A 79 -0.86 12.90 8.60
CA HIS A 79 0.10 12.98 7.47
C HIS A 79 1.62 13.08 7.77
N HIS A 80 2.05 12.82 9.00
CA HIS A 80 3.46 12.73 9.37
C HIS A 80 3.84 11.24 9.48
N ALA A 81 4.50 10.69 8.45
CA ALA A 81 5.01 9.32 8.39
C ALA A 81 5.77 8.88 9.68
N PRO A 82 5.91 7.58 10.01
CA PRO A 82 5.70 6.39 9.18
C PRO A 82 4.42 5.63 9.53
N THR A 83 3.76 5.16 8.48
CA THR A 83 2.74 4.13 8.59
C THR A 83 3.45 2.81 8.86
N CYS A 84 3.46 2.36 10.11
CA CYS A 84 3.66 0.97 10.45
C CYS A 84 2.34 0.39 10.97
N TRP A 85 2.20 -0.93 10.94
CA TRP A 85 1.12 -1.63 11.61
C TRP A 85 1.68 -2.55 12.67
N PHE A 86 0.79 -3.05 13.52
CA PHE A 86 1.18 -3.93 14.60
C PHE A 86 0.53 -5.29 14.43
N VAL A 87 1.33 -6.31 14.66
CA VAL A 87 0.87 -7.70 14.67
C VAL A 87 1.20 -8.28 16.04
N GLU A 88 0.21 -8.87 16.68
CA GLU A 88 0.38 -9.61 17.91
C GLU A 88 0.29 -11.12 17.62
N LYS A 89 1.34 -11.86 17.97
CA LYS A 89 1.42 -13.33 17.87
C LYS A 89 1.91 -13.88 19.20
N ASN A 90 1.19 -14.84 19.79
CA ASN A 90 1.57 -15.49 21.05
C ASN A 90 1.89 -14.50 22.20
N GLY A 91 1.20 -13.36 22.25
CA GLY A 91 1.43 -12.31 23.26
C GLY A 91 2.62 -11.39 22.99
N THR A 92 3.38 -11.63 21.92
CA THR A 92 4.44 -10.73 21.44
C THR A 92 3.88 -9.80 20.38
N VAL A 93 4.19 -8.52 20.51
CA VAL A 93 3.76 -7.46 19.58
C VAL A 93 4.96 -7.05 18.73
N GLU A 94 4.75 -7.02 17.42
CA GLU A 94 5.76 -6.62 16.44
C GLU A 94 5.23 -5.44 15.61
N SER A 95 6.09 -4.47 15.36
CA SER A 95 5.83 -3.39 14.41
C SER A 95 6.34 -3.80 13.03
N GLN A 96 5.49 -3.69 12.01
CA GLN A 96 5.76 -4.09 10.63
C GLN A 96 5.50 -2.93 9.68
N GLN A 97 6.22 -2.88 8.56
CA GLN A 97 6.15 -1.73 7.64
C GLN A 97 6.49 -2.07 6.18
N HIS A 98 6.78 -3.34 5.86
CA HIS A 98 7.16 -3.76 4.52
C HIS A 98 6.10 -4.67 3.89
N TYR A 99 5.88 -4.56 2.57
CA TYR A 99 5.02 -5.50 1.84
C TYR A 99 5.37 -6.99 2.07
N ARG A 100 6.63 -7.33 2.39
CA ARG A 100 7.04 -8.69 2.77
C ARG A 100 6.37 -9.14 4.07
N ASP A 101 6.36 -8.26 5.06
CA ASP A 101 5.67 -8.51 6.33
C ASP A 101 4.16 -8.64 6.10
N TRP A 102 3.60 -7.84 5.20
CA TRP A 102 2.18 -7.90 4.84
C TRP A 102 1.81 -9.21 4.15
N ILE A 103 2.66 -9.74 3.26
CA ILE A 103 2.45 -11.07 2.67
C ILE A 103 2.38 -12.15 3.76
N GLU A 104 3.19 -12.07 4.81
CA GLU A 104 3.11 -13.00 5.94
C GLU A 104 1.82 -12.84 6.75
N VAL A 105 1.25 -11.64 6.84
CA VAL A 105 -0.11 -11.43 7.38
C VAL A 105 -1.15 -12.11 6.49
N LEU A 106 -1.06 -11.94 5.17
CA LEU A 106 -1.98 -12.59 4.23
C LEU A 106 -1.88 -14.12 4.29
N LYS A 107 -0.67 -14.69 4.43
CA LYS A 107 -0.47 -16.13 4.59
C LYS A 107 -1.10 -16.67 5.87
N ALA A 108 -1.04 -15.92 6.97
CA ALA A 108 -1.71 -16.29 8.21
C ALA A 108 -3.25 -16.23 8.11
N CYS A 109 -3.79 -15.44 7.17
CA CYS A 109 -5.23 -15.39 6.88
C CYS A 109 -5.65 -16.47 5.87
N ALA A 110 -4.74 -16.89 5.00
CA ALA A 110 -5.02 -17.79 3.89
C ALA A 110 -4.89 -19.26 4.29
N HIS A 111 -5.65 -20.12 3.61
CA HIS A 111 -5.40 -21.55 3.64
C HIS A 111 -4.01 -21.88 3.05
N GLU A 112 -3.32 -22.87 3.61
CA GLU A 112 -1.94 -23.26 3.24
C GLU A 112 -1.76 -23.50 1.73
N SER A 113 -2.79 -24.04 1.07
CA SER A 113 -2.79 -24.26 -0.39
C SER A 113 -2.59 -22.99 -1.22
N SER A 114 -2.82 -21.81 -0.64
CA SER A 114 -2.65 -20.51 -1.31
C SER A 114 -1.30 -19.86 -1.04
N HIS A 115 -0.47 -20.44 -0.17
CA HIS A 115 0.82 -19.84 0.21
C HIS A 115 1.77 -19.69 -0.98
N SER A 116 1.80 -20.67 -1.89
CA SER A 116 2.62 -20.60 -3.11
C SER A 116 2.18 -19.47 -4.05
N LEU A 117 0.89 -19.13 -4.09
CA LEU A 117 0.38 -17.99 -4.85
C LEU A 117 0.85 -16.66 -4.22
N LEU A 118 0.83 -16.57 -2.88
CA LEU A 118 1.32 -15.41 -2.16
C LEU A 118 2.84 -15.25 -2.27
N ASP A 119 3.60 -16.35 -2.33
CA ASP A 119 5.04 -16.34 -2.63
C ASP A 119 5.32 -15.84 -4.05
N GLY A 120 4.53 -16.29 -5.03
CA GLY A 120 4.60 -15.78 -6.40
C GLY A 120 4.29 -14.29 -6.47
N TYR A 121 3.28 -13.85 -5.72
CA TYR A 121 2.91 -12.44 -5.66
C TYR A 121 3.99 -11.58 -4.97
N LEU A 122 4.68 -12.12 -3.98
CA LEU A 122 5.86 -11.47 -3.40
C LEU A 122 6.97 -11.26 -4.44
N GLN A 123 7.23 -12.25 -5.30
CA GLN A 123 8.19 -12.10 -6.40
C GLN A 123 7.75 -11.02 -7.39
N GLU A 124 6.44 -10.90 -7.66
CA GLU A 124 5.88 -9.84 -8.50
C GLU A 124 6.12 -8.45 -7.88
N LEU A 125 5.89 -8.28 -6.57
CA LEU A 125 6.18 -7.04 -5.85
C LEU A 125 7.66 -6.66 -5.90
N GLU A 126 8.56 -7.62 -5.71
CA GLU A 126 10.01 -7.39 -5.80
C GLU A 126 10.46 -7.02 -7.22
N CYS A 127 9.78 -7.55 -8.24
CA CYS A 127 10.00 -7.19 -9.63
C CYS A 127 9.50 -5.75 -9.89
N ALA A 128 8.29 -5.43 -9.45
CA ALA A 128 7.69 -4.11 -9.57
C ALA A 128 8.54 -3.04 -8.87
N GLU A 129 9.11 -3.32 -7.69
CA GLU A 129 10.01 -2.39 -6.99
C GLU A 129 11.23 -2.02 -7.85
N LYS A 130 11.86 -3.01 -8.50
CA LYS A 130 13.00 -2.81 -9.38
C LYS A 130 12.60 -2.02 -10.62
N HIS A 131 11.49 -2.39 -11.26
CA HIS A 131 10.98 -1.71 -12.45
C HIS A 131 10.61 -0.26 -12.14
N LYS A 132 9.95 0.00 -11.02
CA LYS A 132 9.64 1.35 -10.56
C LYS A 132 10.92 2.18 -10.40
N GLY A 133 11.96 1.63 -9.75
CA GLY A 133 13.24 2.32 -9.62
C GLY A 133 13.95 2.62 -10.96
N LEU A 134 13.73 1.82 -12.00
CA LEU A 134 14.20 2.11 -13.36
C LEU A 134 13.33 3.17 -14.04
N CYS A 135 12.02 3.10 -13.85
CA CYS A 135 11.02 4.01 -14.40
C CYS A 135 11.21 5.43 -13.84
N ASP A 136 11.37 5.57 -12.52
CA ASP A 136 11.61 6.85 -11.85
C ASP A 136 12.89 7.51 -12.39
N LYS A 137 13.98 6.75 -12.56
CA LYS A 137 15.23 7.25 -13.16
C LYS A 137 15.05 7.69 -14.61
N ALA A 138 14.30 6.93 -15.40
CA ALA A 138 14.01 7.28 -16.77
C ALA A 138 13.13 8.55 -16.85
N PHE A 139 12.17 8.70 -15.93
CA PHE A 139 11.36 9.90 -15.82
C PHE A 139 12.22 11.12 -15.48
N GLU A 140 13.08 11.03 -14.46
CA GLU A 140 13.98 12.12 -14.07
C GLU A 140 14.83 12.62 -15.26
N GLN A 141 15.40 11.69 -16.03
CA GLN A 141 16.22 11.99 -17.22
C GLN A 141 15.43 12.69 -18.34
N ASN A 142 14.14 12.42 -18.46
CA ASN A 142 13.28 12.95 -19.53
C ASN A 142 12.33 14.06 -19.05
N SER A 143 12.30 14.36 -17.75
CA SER A 143 11.32 15.23 -17.08
C SER A 143 11.21 16.61 -17.72
N ALA A 144 12.35 17.22 -18.09
CA ALA A 144 12.37 18.54 -18.72
C ALA A 144 11.61 18.59 -20.06
N ALA A 145 11.63 17.50 -20.83
CA ALA A 145 10.90 17.38 -22.08
C ALA A 145 9.44 16.95 -21.86
N LEU A 146 9.20 16.03 -20.91
CA LEU A 146 7.87 15.52 -20.60
C LEU A 146 6.96 16.57 -19.96
N MET A 147 7.52 17.49 -19.17
CA MET A 147 6.77 18.52 -18.46
C MET A 147 6.48 19.78 -19.30
N GLN A 148 6.88 19.80 -20.58
CA GLN A 148 6.48 20.87 -21.50
C GLN A 148 4.95 20.86 -21.67
N PRO A 149 4.25 22.00 -21.60
CA PRO A 149 2.81 22.03 -21.73
C PRO A 149 2.35 21.42 -23.08
N ILE A 150 1.50 20.39 -23.03
CA ILE A 150 0.93 19.74 -24.22
C ILE A 150 0.28 20.76 -25.17
N SER A 151 -0.27 21.85 -24.63
CA SER A 151 -0.86 22.95 -25.40
C SER A 151 0.13 23.65 -26.33
N GLU A 152 1.41 23.68 -25.97
CA GLU A 152 2.49 24.38 -26.70
C GLU A 152 3.12 23.53 -27.82
N LEU A 153 2.78 22.24 -27.89
CA LEU A 153 3.24 21.37 -28.97
C LEU A 153 2.49 21.64 -30.27
N ASN A 154 3.23 21.64 -31.38
CA ASN A 154 2.66 21.70 -32.74
C ASN A 154 2.38 20.28 -33.26
N GLY A 155 1.21 20.08 -33.87
CA GLY A 155 0.78 18.78 -34.41
C GLY A 155 0.09 17.90 -33.37
N TRP A 156 -0.94 17.18 -33.79
CA TRP A 156 -1.73 16.31 -32.90
C TRP A 156 -0.95 15.03 -32.53
N GLU A 157 -0.11 14.55 -33.44
CA GLU A 157 0.72 13.37 -33.28
C GLU A 157 1.75 13.52 -32.16
N ARG A 158 2.33 14.71 -31.99
CA ARG A 158 3.27 15.01 -30.91
C ARG A 158 2.57 15.11 -29.57
N LYS A 159 1.36 15.70 -29.55
CA LYS A 159 0.53 15.78 -28.35
C LYS A 159 0.14 14.39 -27.85
N LEU A 160 -0.28 13.51 -28.78
CA LEU A 160 -0.64 12.13 -28.46
C LEU A 160 0.58 11.36 -27.93
N LEU A 161 1.73 11.44 -28.62
CA LEU A 161 2.95 10.79 -28.16
C LEU A 161 3.37 11.25 -26.77
N GLN A 162 3.34 12.56 -26.48
CA GLN A 162 3.71 13.06 -25.16
C GLN A 162 2.73 12.60 -24.09
N ALA A 163 1.42 12.56 -24.38
CA ALA A 163 0.42 12.04 -23.46
C ALA A 163 0.66 10.56 -23.13
N ASP A 164 0.94 9.73 -24.14
CA ASP A 164 1.26 8.31 -23.95
C ASP A 164 2.56 8.13 -23.15
N GLN A 165 3.58 8.96 -23.42
CA GLN A 165 4.83 8.94 -22.65
C GLN A 165 4.61 9.30 -21.19
N ILE A 166 3.85 10.36 -20.89
CA ILE A 166 3.51 10.74 -19.51
C ILE A 166 2.72 9.61 -18.84
N ALA A 167 1.73 9.05 -19.53
CA ALA A 167 0.92 7.96 -19.01
C ALA A 167 1.75 6.70 -18.72
N SER A 168 2.82 6.43 -19.49
CA SER A 168 3.68 5.26 -19.27
C SER A 168 4.48 5.30 -17.95
N TYR A 169 4.61 6.47 -17.33
CA TYR A 169 5.24 6.63 -16.01
C TYR A 169 4.21 6.57 -14.86
N LEU A 170 2.92 6.44 -15.17
CA LEU A 170 1.85 6.37 -14.19
C LEU A 170 1.29 4.95 -14.11
N ASP A 171 1.43 4.35 -12.94
CA ASP A 171 0.87 3.03 -12.65
C ASP A 171 -0.66 3.04 -12.68
N HIS A 172 -1.29 1.93 -13.08
CA HIS A 172 -2.74 1.75 -12.98
C HIS A 172 -3.17 1.93 -11.51
N PRO A 173 -4.02 2.91 -11.14
CA PRO A 173 -4.15 3.39 -9.74
C PRO A 173 -4.61 2.34 -8.72
N TYR A 174 -5.15 1.21 -9.17
CA TYR A 174 -5.69 0.14 -8.32
C TYR A 174 -5.01 -1.23 -8.49
N TYR A 175 -3.92 -1.34 -9.26
CA TYR A 175 -3.18 -2.61 -9.38
C TYR A 175 -1.85 -2.52 -8.63
N PRO A 176 -1.59 -3.28 -7.55
CA PRO A 176 -0.46 -3.00 -6.66
C PRO A 176 0.92 -3.04 -7.31
N THR A 177 1.06 -3.85 -8.36
CA THR A 177 2.31 -4.20 -9.06
C THR A 177 2.35 -3.69 -10.51
N ALA A 178 1.54 -2.67 -10.81
CA ALA A 178 1.48 -2.06 -12.15
C ALA A 178 2.82 -1.45 -12.58
#